data_AF-A6N121-F1
#
_entry.id   AF-A6N121-F1
#
_cell.length_a   1.000
_cell.length_b   1.000
_cell.length_c   1.000
_cell.angle_alpha   90.00
_cell.angle_beta   90.00
_cell.angle_gamma   90.00
#
_symmetry.space_group_name_H-M   'P 1'
#
loop_
_entity.id
_entity.type
_entity.pdbx_description
1 polymer ?
#
loop_
_entity_poly.entity_id
_entity_poly.type
_entity_poly.pdbx_seq_one_letter_code
_entity_poly.pdbx_strand_id
1 'polypeptide(L)'
;CMAEVSQRLNNAREAANRPIVHSHEDLAKKLKDAMDINKKSSSALSRSTDGSSRRMREVACPTCTVHLQVQVPTSGSETIECGVCQQPFLVSAR
;
A
#
# COMPACT_ATOMS: atom_id res chain seq x y z
N CYS A 1 20.04 -9.37 53.40
CA CYS A 1 18.70 -8.74 53.40
C CYS A 1 17.78 -9.57 52.51
N MET A 2 16.82 -10.33 53.05
CA MET A 2 15.84 -11.08 52.24
C MET A 2 14.64 -10.22 51.79
N ALA A 3 14.43 -9.05 52.42
CA ALA A 3 13.34 -8.14 52.10
C ALA A 3 13.46 -7.51 50.71
N GLU A 4 14.68 -7.19 50.26
CA GLU A 4 14.90 -6.61 48.93
C GLU A 4 14.64 -7.64 47.82
N VAL A 5 14.97 -8.91 48.06
CA VAL A 5 14.70 -10.01 47.12
C VAL A 5 13.19 -10.25 47.00
N SER A 6 12.46 -10.25 48.12
CA SER A 6 10.99 -10.34 48.12
C SER A 6 10.34 -9.15 47.43
N GLN A 7 10.87 -7.94 47.61
CA GLN A 7 10.34 -6.73 46.95
C GLN A 7 10.51 -6.81 45.43
N ARG A 8 11.68 -7.26 44.95
CA ARG A 8 11.94 -7.46 43.52
C ARG A 8 11.01 -8.54 42.92
N LEU A 9 10.80 -9.65 43.63
CA LEU A 9 9.89 -10.72 43.20
C LEU A 9 8.42 -10.26 43.16
N ASN A 10 7.96 -9.48 44.14
CA ASN A 10 6.61 -8.92 44.14
C ASN A 10 6.40 -7.93 42.99
N ASN A 11 7.37 -7.05 42.72
CA ASN A 11 7.30 -6.12 41.59
C ASN A 11 7.25 -6.85 40.25
N ALA A 12 8.02 -7.93 40.09
CA ALA A 12 7.99 -8.76 38.89
C ALA A 12 6.65 -9.48 38.71
N ARG A 13 6.07 -10.00 39.81
CA ARG A 13 4.74 -10.65 39.80
C ARG A 13 3.63 -9.67 39.46
N GLU A 14 3.67 -8.46 40.03
CA GLU A 14 2.72 -7.38 39.71
C GLU A 14 2.84 -6.92 38.26
N ALA A 15 4.05 -6.86 37.70
CA ALA A 15 4.27 -6.51 36.29
C ALA A 15 3.72 -7.58 35.33
N ALA A 16 3.83 -8.86 35.68
CA ALA A 16 3.28 -9.98 34.91
C ALA A 16 1.75 -10.13 35.08
N ASN A 17 1.20 -9.69 36.21
CA ASN A 17 -0.22 -9.76 36.53
C ASN A 17 -0.98 -8.48 36.13
N ARG A 18 -0.31 -7.44 35.64
CA ARG A 18 -0.99 -6.31 34.98
C ARG A 18 -1.62 -6.88 33.72
N PRO A 19 -2.96 -6.99 33.64
CA PRO A 19 -3.56 -7.34 32.38
C PRO A 19 -3.24 -6.15 31.48
N ILE A 20 -2.44 -6.38 30.43
CA ILE A 20 -2.38 -5.47 29.29
C ILE A 20 -3.76 -5.56 28.65
N VAL A 21 -4.71 -4.87 29.26
CA VAL A 21 -6.05 -4.64 28.73
C VAL A 21 -5.92 -3.60 27.63
N HIS A 22 -5.16 -3.91 26.59
CA HIS A 22 -5.66 -3.54 25.28
C HIS A 22 -6.85 -4.46 25.06
N SER A 23 -8.01 -4.00 25.55
CA SER A 23 -9.28 -4.67 25.30
C SER A 23 -9.32 -4.97 23.81
N HIS A 24 -9.61 -6.21 23.44
CA HIS A 24 -9.60 -6.68 22.04
C HIS A 24 -10.44 -5.77 21.12
N GLU A 25 -11.36 -5.01 21.70
CA GLU A 25 -12.18 -3.99 21.07
C GLU A 25 -11.42 -2.71 20.65
N ASP A 26 -10.49 -2.20 21.46
CA ASP A 26 -9.75 -0.95 21.15
C ASP A 26 -8.78 -1.16 19.99
N LEU A 27 -8.12 -2.32 19.94
CA LEU A 27 -7.25 -2.68 18.81
C LEU A 27 -8.05 -2.86 17.52
N ALA A 28 -9.22 -3.51 17.58
CA ALA A 28 -10.10 -3.68 16.43
C ALA A 28 -10.63 -2.34 15.90
N LYS A 29 -10.96 -1.40 16.81
CA LYS A 29 -11.40 -0.06 16.46
C LYS A 29 -10.26 0.75 15.84
N LYS A 30 -9.06 0.73 16.43
CA LYS A 30 -7.86 1.40 15.89
C LYS A 30 -7.47 0.86 14.50
N LEU A 31 -7.61 -0.45 14.27
CA LEU A 31 -7.45 -1.07 12.94
C LEU A 31 -8.53 -0.60 11.95
N LYS A 32 -9.80 -0.49 12.39
CA LYS A 32 -10.90 -0.01 11.55
C LYS A 32 -10.72 1.46 11.14
N ASP A 33 -10.37 2.32 12.09
CA ASP A 33 -10.09 3.75 11.83
C ASP A 33 -8.88 3.93 10.89
N ALA A 34 -7.81 3.16 11.08
CA ALA A 34 -6.65 3.19 10.18
C ALA A 34 -7.01 2.78 8.74
N MET A 35 -7.91 1.80 8.57
CA MET A 35 -8.40 1.38 7.25
C MET A 35 -9.36 2.41 6.62
N ASP A 36 -10.22 3.08 7.39
CA ASP A 36 -11.09 4.15 6.87
C ASP A 36 -10.29 5.38 6.44
N ILE A 37 -9.25 5.74 7.20
CA ILE A 37 -8.33 6.81 6.82
C ILE A 37 -7.63 6.46 5.51
N ASN A 38 -7.06 5.25 5.38
CA ASN A 38 -6.44 4.80 4.13
C ASN A 38 -7.47 4.72 2.98
N LYS A 39 -8.74 4.40 3.29
CA LYS A 39 -9.83 4.38 2.32
C LYS A 39 -10.23 5.80 1.85
N LYS A 40 -10.24 6.80 2.73
CA LYS A 40 -10.40 8.23 2.36
C LYS A 40 -9.20 8.75 1.60
N SER A 41 -7.99 8.31 1.90
CA SER A 41 -6.82 8.58 1.07
C SER A 41 -7.00 7.99 -0.32
N SER A 42 -7.47 6.74 -0.44
CA SER A 42 -7.71 6.11 -1.75
C SER A 42 -8.96 6.65 -2.50
N SER A 43 -9.96 7.18 -1.80
CA SER A 43 -11.13 7.80 -2.44
C SER A 43 -10.93 9.29 -2.72
N ALA A 44 -10.00 9.97 -2.03
CA ALA A 44 -9.48 11.27 -2.43
C ALA A 44 -8.42 11.15 -3.54
N LEU A 45 -7.73 10.01 -3.69
CA LEU A 45 -6.91 9.72 -4.88
C LEU A 45 -7.73 9.44 -6.14
N SER A 46 -9.05 9.27 -6.04
CA SER A 46 -9.92 9.37 -7.22
C SER A 46 -10.08 10.83 -7.71
N ARG A 47 -9.48 11.80 -7.01
CA ARG A 47 -9.51 13.24 -7.30
C ARG A 47 -8.13 13.87 -7.06
N SER A 48 -7.20 13.54 -7.96
CA SER A 48 -6.06 14.40 -8.35
C SER A 48 -4.85 14.45 -7.40
N THR A 49 -3.88 13.55 -7.58
CA THR A 49 -2.47 13.78 -7.20
C THR A 49 -1.51 13.09 -8.16
N ASP A 50 -1.35 13.66 -9.36
CA ASP A 50 -0.04 13.91 -10.00
C ASP A 50 -0.31 14.68 -11.29
N GLY A 51 0.43 15.75 -11.54
CA GLY A 51 0.31 16.63 -12.70
C GLY A 51 0.80 15.99 -13.99
N SER A 52 0.51 14.71 -14.21
CA SER A 52 0.80 13.98 -15.43
C SER A 52 -0.47 13.25 -15.81
N SER A 53 -1.19 13.77 -16.81
CA SER A 53 -2.50 13.26 -17.28
C SER A 53 -2.39 11.88 -17.96
N ARG A 54 -1.46 11.03 -17.54
CA ARG A 54 -1.25 9.70 -18.07
C ARG A 54 -2.52 8.86 -17.80
N ARG A 55 -3.12 8.33 -18.86
CA ARG A 55 -4.31 7.46 -18.77
C ARG A 55 -3.89 6.02 -18.99
N MET A 56 -4.51 5.08 -18.29
CA MET A 56 -4.36 3.65 -18.62
C MET A 56 -5.09 3.39 -19.94
N ARG A 57 -4.43 2.73 -20.87
CA ARG A 57 -5.01 2.33 -22.16
C ARG A 57 -4.59 0.92 -22.54
N GLU A 58 -5.43 0.29 -23.34
CA GLU A 58 -5.11 -0.96 -24.00
C GLU A 58 -4.36 -0.69 -25.31
N VAL A 59 -3.22 -1.35 -25.48
CA VAL A 59 -2.39 -1.31 -26.68
C VAL A 59 -2.02 -2.73 -27.10
N ALA A 60 -1.86 -2.97 -28.39
CA ALA A 60 -1.39 -4.26 -28.89
C ALA A 60 0.13 -4.23 -29.09
N CYS A 61 0.83 -5.26 -28.62
CA CYS A 61 2.24 -5.45 -28.97
C CYS A 61 2.37 -5.78 -30.47
N PRO A 62 3.18 -5.06 -31.25
CA PRO A 62 3.33 -5.33 -32.68
C PRO A 62 4.01 -6.67 -32.99
N THR A 63 4.76 -7.22 -32.02
CA THR A 63 5.54 -8.44 -32.21
C THR A 63 4.73 -9.71 -31.93
N CYS A 64 4.02 -9.77 -30.79
CA CYS A 64 3.30 -10.97 -30.37
C CYS A 64 1.77 -10.78 -30.34
N THR A 65 1.26 -9.62 -30.75
CA THR A 65 -0.19 -9.29 -30.88
C THR A 65 -1.00 -9.32 -29.58
N VAL A 66 -0.35 -9.55 -28.43
CA VAL A 66 -1.01 -9.50 -27.12
C VAL A 66 -1.46 -8.08 -26.78
N HIS A 67 -2.62 -7.96 -26.16
CA HIS A 67 -3.15 -6.69 -25.66
C HIS A 67 -2.61 -6.46 -24.25
N LEU A 68 -2.00 -5.30 -24.02
CA LEU A 68 -1.43 -4.89 -22.74
C LEU A 68 -2.13 -3.63 -22.25
N GLN A 69 -2.44 -3.59 -20.95
CA GLN A 69 -2.98 -2.41 -20.31
C GLN A 69 -1.82 -1.59 -19.73
N VAL A 70 -1.46 -0.51 -20.41
CA VAL A 70 -0.27 0.30 -20.10
C VAL A 70 -0.62 1.76 -19.91
N GLN A 71 0.23 2.45 -19.18
CA GLN A 71 0.17 3.88 -18.99
C GLN A 71 0.66 4.57 -20.28
N VAL A 72 -0.19 5.32 -20.98
CA VAL A 72 0.25 6.08 -22.16
C VAL A 72 0.58 7.54 -21.81
N PRO A 73 1.57 8.16 -22.49
CA PRO A 73 1.84 9.59 -22.34
C PRO A 73 0.67 10.43 -22.88
N THR A 74 0.55 11.65 -22.36
CA THR A 74 -0.47 12.63 -22.81
C THR A 74 -0.12 13.33 -24.09
N SER A 75 1.18 13.45 -24.37
CA SER A 75 1.71 14.09 -25.57
C SER A 75 2.99 13.37 -26.01
N GLY A 76 3.22 13.30 -27.33
CA GLY A 76 4.39 12.65 -27.91
C GLY A 76 4.29 11.12 -27.96
N SER A 77 5.44 10.46 -27.98
CA SER A 77 5.56 9.00 -27.99
C SER A 77 6.54 8.54 -26.93
N GLU A 78 6.28 7.36 -26.37
CA GLU A 78 7.11 6.72 -25.36
C GLU A 78 7.42 5.28 -25.79
N THR A 79 8.63 4.82 -25.53
CA THR A 79 9.01 3.42 -25.74
C THR A 79 8.69 2.63 -24.48
N ILE A 80 7.92 1.55 -24.63
CA ILE A 80 7.61 0.62 -23.55
C ILE A 80 8.02 -0.79 -23.92
N GLU A 81 8.23 -1.66 -22.93
CA GLU A 81 8.61 -3.04 -23.14
C GLU A 81 7.41 -3.98 -22.96
N CYS A 82 7.25 -4.94 -23.88
CA CYS A 82 6.23 -5.97 -23.73
C CYS A 82 6.66 -6.99 -22.67
N GLY A 83 5.91 -7.15 -21.58
CA GLY A 83 6.23 -8.15 -20.54
C GLY A 83 6.12 -9.61 -20.99
N VAL A 84 5.57 -9.89 -22.18
CA VAL A 84 5.43 -11.26 -22.72
C VAL A 84 6.64 -11.62 -23.58
N CYS A 85 6.92 -10.82 -24.61
CA CYS A 85 8.00 -11.11 -25.55
C CYS A 85 9.30 -10.34 -25.27
N GLN A 86 9.31 -9.45 -24.28
CA GLN A 86 10.44 -8.60 -23.88
C GLN A 86 10.97 -7.68 -25.00
N GLN A 87 10.15 -7.42 -26.03
CA GLN A 87 10.50 -6.48 -27.09
C GLN A 87 9.99 -5.05 -26.77
N PRO A 88 10.83 -4.02 -26.95
CA PRO A 88 10.41 -2.63 -26.88
C PRO A 88 9.56 -2.24 -28.09
N PHE A 89 8.56 -1.38 -27.88
CA PHE A 89 7.76 -0.78 -28.94
C PHE A 89 7.28 0.62 -28.54
N LEU A 90 6.99 1.47 -29.54
CA LEU A 90 6.52 2.83 -29.33
C LEU A 90 5.00 2.86 -29.11
N VAL A 91 4.57 3.57 -28.08
CA VAL A 91 3.19 3.99 -27.85
C VAL A 91 3.09 5.49 -28.01
N SER A 92 2.07 5.97 -28.71
CA SER A 92 1.85 7.41 -28.92
C SER A 92 0.67 7.91 -28.10
N ALA A 93 0.76 9.16 -27.65
CA ALA A 93 -0.39 9.93 -27.23
C ALA A 93 -1.40 10.01 -28.40
N ARG A 94 -2.69 9.87 -28.12
CA ARG A 94 -3.73 10.10 -29.13
C ARG A 94 -4.16 11.56 -29.06
#